data_AF-A0AAD8Y8C6-F1
#
_entry.id   AF-A0AAD8Y8C6-F1
#
_cell.length_a   1.000
_cell.length_b   1.000
_cell.length_c   1.000
_cell.angle_alpha   90.00
_cell.angle_beta   90.00
_cell.angle_gamma   90.00
#
_symmetry.space_group_name_H-M   'P 1'
#
loop_
_entity.id
_entity.type
_entity.pdbx_description
1 polymer ?
#
loop_
_entity_poly.entity_id
_entity_poly.type
_entity_poly.pdbx_seq_one_letter_code
_entity_poly.pdbx_strand_id
1 'polypeptide(L)'
;MATKRRRLSADTPPQCSISSISDLPNEPLQHIASILVKPSRVLLALAIDAHDGLSSALSSAIVGDQWDTLDFGEIERKLAAILSDEHINAILVRIDAVNRVKKLKLTNCINITGAGLGPLSESSIIEQIDLSLVGDHEHYRSNFRPLISCRPQDHVLPILDSIFEREGCSLRNLRFPSVWWTGGRFEQLLRRYSELLTNHGVSCLKCNVNLPPENESWIDSSGNQKYTCYKCLKHYCRKCTRPDDIYVDDPYMLGYCDHCEKRVV
;
A
#
# COMPACT_ATOMS: atom_id res chain seq x y z
N MET A 1 45.39 -37.88 53.14
CA MET A 1 44.51 -36.94 52.42
C MET A 1 44.76 -37.09 50.93
N ALA A 2 43.84 -37.71 50.20
CA ALA A 2 43.98 -37.98 48.76
C ALA A 2 42.93 -37.17 47.99
N THR A 3 43.40 -36.27 47.13
CA THR A 3 42.58 -35.36 46.34
C THR A 3 41.97 -36.09 45.14
N LYS A 4 40.68 -36.42 45.24
CA LYS A 4 39.89 -37.06 44.19
C LYS A 4 39.53 -36.03 43.10
N ARG A 5 40.31 -35.98 42.01
CA ARG A 5 39.98 -35.21 40.80
C ARG A 5 38.79 -35.87 40.08
N ARG A 6 37.67 -35.15 39.97
CA ARG A 6 36.54 -35.49 39.09
C ARG A 6 37.01 -35.39 37.63
N ARG A 7 36.92 -36.49 36.88
CA ARG A 7 36.99 -36.48 35.41
C ARG A 7 35.72 -35.83 34.88
N LEU A 8 35.86 -34.72 34.17
CA LEU A 8 34.82 -34.22 33.27
C LEU A 8 34.83 -35.15 32.04
N SER A 9 33.70 -35.81 31.79
CA SER A 9 33.45 -36.47 30.51
C SER A 9 33.48 -35.40 29.42
N ALA A 10 34.13 -35.71 28.31
CA ALA A 10 34.04 -34.92 27.09
C ALA A 10 32.64 -35.10 26.52
N ASP A 11 31.71 -34.26 26.99
CA ASP A 11 30.42 -34.12 26.34
C ASP A 11 30.65 -33.48 24.97
N THR A 12 30.22 -34.20 23.95
CA THR A 12 30.10 -33.78 22.55
C THR A 12 29.60 -32.33 22.49
N PRO A 13 30.22 -31.43 21.71
CA PRO A 13 29.70 -30.08 21.56
C PRO A 13 28.24 -30.19 21.09
N PRO A 14 27.29 -29.44 21.68
CA PRO A 14 25.92 -29.45 21.22
C PRO A 14 25.93 -28.97 19.78
N GLN A 15 25.74 -29.89 18.83
CA GLN A 15 25.51 -29.57 17.44
C GLN A 15 24.16 -28.86 17.39
N CYS A 16 24.20 -27.55 17.51
CA CYS A 16 23.08 -26.67 17.30
C CYS A 16 22.78 -26.70 15.79
N SER A 17 22.03 -27.71 15.38
CA SER A 17 21.59 -27.88 14.00
C SER A 17 20.32 -27.05 13.82
N ILE A 18 20.46 -25.72 13.80
CA ILE A 18 19.38 -24.84 13.34
C ILE A 18 19.26 -25.12 11.84
N SER A 19 18.28 -25.94 11.47
CA SER A 19 18.04 -26.39 10.11
C SER A 19 17.04 -25.49 9.37
N SER A 20 16.19 -24.79 10.12
CA SER A 20 15.17 -23.88 9.64
C SER A 20 15.22 -22.55 10.40
N ILE A 21 14.76 -21.48 9.75
CA ILE A 21 14.56 -20.18 10.39
C ILE A 21 13.50 -20.26 11.51
N SER A 22 12.57 -21.22 11.42
CA SER A 22 11.55 -21.46 12.44
C SER A 22 12.10 -22.11 13.72
N ASP A 23 13.31 -22.69 13.66
CA ASP A 23 14.01 -23.23 14.83
C ASP A 23 14.62 -22.13 15.72
N LEU A 24 14.60 -20.86 15.27
CA LEU A 24 15.11 -19.74 16.03
C LEU A 24 14.19 -19.39 17.21
N PRO A 25 14.74 -19.03 18.39
CA PRO A 25 13.93 -18.50 19.48
C PRO A 25 13.17 -17.23 19.07
N ASN A 26 12.13 -16.91 19.85
CA ASN A 26 11.24 -15.79 19.59
C ASN A 26 11.98 -14.45 19.55
N GLU A 27 12.98 -14.25 20.42
CA GLU A 27 13.69 -12.97 20.57
C GLU A 27 14.54 -12.63 19.33
N PRO A 28 15.38 -13.53 18.79
CA PRO A 28 16.03 -13.32 17.49
C PRO A 28 15.04 -13.03 16.35
N LEU A 29 13.92 -13.75 16.27
CA LEU A 29 12.93 -13.54 15.21
C LEU A 29 12.27 -12.16 15.32
N GLN A 30 11.93 -11.71 16.53
CA GLN A 30 11.43 -10.35 16.75
C GLN A 30 12.47 -9.30 16.40
N HIS A 31 13.74 -9.53 16.73
CA HIS A 31 14.82 -8.62 16.37
C HIS A 31 14.98 -8.50 14.84
N ILE A 32 14.98 -9.64 14.13
CA ILE A 32 14.99 -9.67 12.66
C ILE A 32 13.76 -8.96 12.10
N ALA A 33 12.56 -9.20 12.65
CA ALA A 33 11.35 -8.53 12.20
C ALA A 33 11.45 -7.02 12.36
N SER A 34 12.04 -6.52 13.45
CA SER A 34 12.16 -5.09 13.72
C SER A 34 12.99 -4.30 12.70
N ILE A 35 13.90 -4.96 11.98
CA ILE A 35 14.72 -4.34 10.93
C ILE A 35 14.09 -4.44 9.53
N LEU A 36 12.99 -5.20 9.39
CA LEU A 36 12.31 -5.40 8.12
C LEU A 36 11.26 -4.30 7.86
N VAL A 37 11.16 -3.89 6.60
CA VAL A 37 10.04 -3.09 6.11
C VAL A 37 8.72 -3.83 6.29
N LYS A 38 7.61 -3.08 6.35
CA LYS A 38 6.29 -3.63 6.71
C LYS A 38 5.88 -4.83 5.83
N PRO A 39 5.92 -4.75 4.47
CA PRO A 39 5.55 -5.91 3.67
C PRO A 39 6.44 -7.14 3.93
N SER A 40 7.75 -6.94 4.18
CA SER A 40 8.67 -8.03 4.49
C SER A 40 8.37 -8.70 5.84
N ARG A 41 7.96 -7.93 6.85
CA ARG A 41 7.57 -8.47 8.17
C ARG A 41 6.38 -9.43 8.08
N VAL A 42 5.32 -9.01 7.39
CA VAL A 42 4.13 -9.85 7.24
C VAL A 42 4.41 -11.05 6.33
N LEU A 43 5.21 -10.89 5.28
CA LEU A 43 5.65 -12.01 4.44
C LEU A 43 6.46 -13.04 5.23
N LEU A 44 7.36 -12.59 6.11
CA LEU A 44 8.10 -13.47 7.01
C LEU A 44 7.15 -14.22 7.96
N ALA A 45 6.20 -13.52 8.56
CA ALA A 45 5.21 -14.14 9.44
C ALA A 45 4.39 -15.21 8.71
N LEU A 46 3.91 -14.91 7.50
CA LEU A 46 3.17 -15.86 6.67
C LEU A 46 4.01 -17.09 6.27
N ALA A 47 5.29 -16.86 5.92
CA ALA A 47 6.20 -17.95 5.57
C ALA A 47 6.44 -18.88 6.78
N ILE A 48 6.64 -18.34 7.97
CA ILE A 48 6.82 -19.13 9.20
C ILE A 48 5.54 -19.89 9.56
N ASP A 49 4.37 -19.22 9.49
CA ASP A 49 3.08 -19.83 9.81
C ASP A 49 2.75 -21.02 8.88
N ALA A 50 3.15 -20.95 7.60
CA ALA A 50 2.97 -22.03 6.62
C ALA A 50 3.81 -23.29 6.93
N HIS A 51 4.92 -23.14 7.66
CA HIS A 51 5.84 -24.25 7.94
C HIS A 51 5.62 -24.92 9.29
N ASP A 52 5.24 -24.17 10.33
CA ASP A 52 5.30 -24.68 11.71
C ASP A 52 4.04 -24.45 12.56
N GLY A 53 2.96 -23.89 11.99
CA GLY A 53 1.72 -23.67 12.75
C GLY A 53 1.95 -22.87 14.03
N LEU A 54 2.74 -21.79 13.90
CA LEU A 54 3.28 -21.00 15.00
C LEU A 54 2.21 -20.57 16.01
N SER A 55 2.61 -20.41 17.28
CA SER A 55 1.74 -19.77 18.27
C SER A 55 1.33 -18.39 17.76
N SER A 56 0.03 -18.10 17.80
CA SER A 56 -0.55 -16.82 17.39
C SER A 56 0.15 -15.61 18.03
N ALA A 57 0.70 -15.78 19.23
CA ALA A 57 1.47 -14.77 19.95
C ALA A 57 2.78 -14.38 19.26
N LEU A 58 3.57 -15.35 18.77
CA LEU A 58 4.83 -15.06 18.08
C LEU A 58 4.57 -14.40 16.73
N SER A 59 3.61 -14.93 15.98
CA SER A 59 3.25 -14.36 14.68
C SER A 59 2.70 -12.92 14.85
N SER A 60 1.96 -12.64 15.93
CA SER A 60 1.58 -11.26 16.28
C SER A 60 2.78 -10.36 16.63
N ALA A 61 3.82 -10.90 17.29
CA ALA A 61 5.00 -10.14 17.65
C ALA A 61 5.89 -9.80 16.44
N ILE A 62 5.97 -10.69 15.45
CA ILE A 62 6.69 -10.45 14.19
C ILE A 62 5.97 -9.39 13.34
N VAL A 63 4.64 -9.51 13.22
CA VAL A 63 3.81 -8.59 12.44
C VAL A 63 3.82 -7.19 13.08
N GLY A 64 3.68 -7.10 14.41
CA GLY A 64 3.54 -5.82 15.10
C GLY A 64 2.19 -5.15 14.87
N ASP A 65 2.01 -3.94 15.40
CA ASP A 65 0.71 -3.24 15.46
C ASP A 65 0.58 -2.04 14.51
N GLN A 66 1.68 -1.45 14.06
CA GLN A 66 1.69 -0.22 13.24
C GLN A 66 1.55 -0.50 11.73
N TRP A 67 0.32 -0.49 11.22
CA TRP A 67 0.00 -0.80 9.81
C TRP A 67 -0.71 0.33 9.04
N ASP A 68 -0.59 1.57 9.50
CA ASP A 68 -1.18 2.75 8.85
C ASP A 68 -0.85 2.86 7.35
N THR A 69 0.35 2.45 6.95
CA THR A 69 0.80 2.43 5.56
C THR A 69 1.33 1.05 5.22
N LEU A 70 0.85 0.47 4.11
CA LEU A 70 1.36 -0.74 3.48
C LEU A 70 1.80 -0.40 2.04
N ASP A 71 3.11 -0.32 1.84
CA ASP A 71 3.72 0.10 0.57
C ASP A 71 4.60 -1.04 0.01
N PHE A 72 4.12 -1.72 -1.03
CA PHE A 72 4.88 -2.80 -1.68
C PHE A 72 6.06 -2.28 -2.52
N GLY A 73 6.20 -0.96 -2.69
CA GLY A 73 7.41 -0.34 -3.22
C GLY A 73 8.61 -0.41 -2.26
N GLU A 74 8.39 -0.72 -0.97
CA GLU A 74 9.46 -0.86 0.02
C GLU A 74 10.22 -2.19 -0.06
N ILE A 75 9.70 -3.17 -0.83
CA ILE A 75 10.36 -4.47 -1.06
C ILE A 75 10.98 -4.54 -2.45
N GLU A 76 11.87 -5.50 -2.64
CA GLU A 76 12.52 -5.72 -3.93
C GLU A 76 11.48 -5.91 -5.05
N ARG A 77 11.66 -5.18 -6.15
CA ARG A 77 10.76 -5.24 -7.32
C ARG A 77 10.47 -6.66 -7.79
N LYS A 78 11.47 -7.54 -7.78
CA LYS A 78 11.33 -8.94 -8.19
C LYS A 78 10.42 -9.71 -7.23
N LEU A 79 10.53 -9.45 -5.93
CA LEU A 79 9.69 -10.08 -4.91
C LEU A 79 8.25 -9.58 -5.01
N ALA A 80 8.02 -8.26 -5.13
CA ALA A 80 6.68 -7.71 -5.33
C ALA A 80 6.02 -8.27 -6.61
N ALA A 81 6.78 -8.42 -7.68
CA ALA A 81 6.28 -8.90 -8.96
C ALA A 81 5.80 -10.37 -8.94
N ILE A 82 6.29 -11.20 -8.02
CA ILE A 82 5.83 -12.59 -7.87
C ILE A 82 4.62 -12.73 -6.94
N LEU A 83 4.19 -11.67 -6.25
CA LEU A 83 3.02 -11.73 -5.38
C LEU A 83 1.74 -11.94 -6.21
N SER A 84 0.93 -12.91 -5.80
CA SER A 84 -0.37 -13.24 -6.37
C SER A 84 -1.49 -12.67 -5.50
N ASP A 85 -2.72 -12.73 -5.98
CA ASP A 85 -3.90 -12.37 -5.19
C ASP A 85 -4.00 -13.14 -3.86
N GLU A 86 -3.59 -14.41 -3.84
CA GLU A 86 -3.57 -15.23 -2.60
C GLU A 86 -2.61 -14.63 -1.56
N HIS A 87 -1.40 -14.25 -1.99
CA HIS A 87 -0.44 -13.61 -1.09
C HIS A 87 -0.95 -12.26 -0.58
N ILE A 88 -1.53 -11.42 -1.45
CA ILE A 88 -2.10 -10.13 -1.05
C ILE A 88 -3.27 -10.31 -0.07
N ASN A 89 -4.16 -11.27 -0.33
CA ASN A 89 -5.28 -11.58 0.56
C ASN A 89 -4.77 -12.00 1.94
N ALA A 90 -3.85 -12.96 1.99
CA ALA A 90 -3.26 -13.45 3.23
C ALA A 90 -2.59 -12.33 4.02
N ILE A 91 -1.85 -11.43 3.35
CA ILE A 91 -1.25 -10.24 3.99
C ILE A 91 -2.33 -9.35 4.60
N LEU A 92 -3.34 -8.95 3.81
CA LEU A 92 -4.36 -8.00 4.26
C LEU A 92 -5.21 -8.56 5.40
N VAL A 93 -5.55 -9.85 5.37
CA VAL A 93 -6.23 -10.54 6.47
C VAL A 93 -5.33 -10.58 7.71
N ARG A 94 -4.05 -10.95 7.55
CA ARG A 94 -3.12 -11.10 8.67
C ARG A 94 -2.93 -9.81 9.47
N ILE A 95 -2.92 -8.67 8.79
CA ILE A 95 -2.71 -7.35 9.41
C ILE A 95 -4.02 -6.63 9.76
N ASP A 96 -5.18 -7.26 9.58
CA ASP A 96 -6.49 -6.64 9.79
C ASP A 96 -6.62 -5.31 9.01
N ALA A 97 -6.32 -5.38 7.71
CA ALA A 97 -6.13 -4.19 6.88
C ALA A 97 -7.34 -3.27 6.85
N VAL A 98 -8.56 -3.83 6.86
CA VAL A 98 -9.82 -3.07 6.86
C VAL A 98 -9.89 -2.03 7.99
N ASN A 99 -9.29 -2.35 9.14
CA ASN A 99 -9.32 -1.53 10.36
C ASN A 99 -7.99 -0.83 10.67
N ARG A 100 -6.89 -1.16 9.97
CA ARG A 100 -5.55 -0.64 10.29
C ARG A 100 -4.82 0.07 9.17
N VAL A 101 -5.10 -0.25 7.91
CA VAL A 101 -4.38 0.32 6.76
C VAL A 101 -5.10 1.58 6.25
N LYS A 102 -4.42 2.72 6.37
CA LYS A 102 -4.86 4.01 5.81
C LYS A 102 -4.33 4.24 4.41
N LYS A 103 -3.15 3.72 4.09
CA LYS A 103 -2.51 3.90 2.78
C LYS A 103 -2.06 2.56 2.24
N LEU A 104 -2.63 2.15 1.11
CA LEU A 104 -2.20 0.97 0.37
C LEU A 104 -1.55 1.39 -0.94
N LYS A 105 -0.37 0.88 -1.22
CA LYS A 105 0.27 1.03 -2.53
C LYS A 105 0.74 -0.31 -3.08
N LEU A 106 0.23 -0.68 -4.24
CA LEU A 106 0.53 -1.94 -4.92
C LEU A 106 1.69 -1.81 -5.91
N THR A 107 2.61 -0.86 -5.67
CA THR A 107 3.79 -0.63 -6.49
C THR A 107 4.54 -1.94 -6.73
N ASN A 108 4.85 -2.22 -8.00
CA ASN A 108 5.50 -3.45 -8.48
C ASN A 108 4.71 -4.77 -8.34
N CYS A 109 3.50 -4.79 -7.77
CA CYS A 109 2.65 -5.98 -7.65
C CYS A 109 1.94 -6.31 -8.98
N ILE A 110 2.71 -6.64 -10.01
CA ILE A 110 2.22 -6.73 -11.39
C ILE A 110 1.41 -7.99 -11.71
N ASN A 111 1.48 -9.02 -10.86
CA ASN A 111 0.86 -10.34 -11.06
C ASN A 111 -0.47 -10.52 -10.32
N ILE A 112 -1.09 -9.43 -9.88
CA ILE A 112 -2.38 -9.45 -9.18
C ILE A 112 -3.52 -9.08 -10.14
N THR A 113 -4.67 -9.73 -9.98
CA THR A 113 -5.92 -9.42 -10.70
C THR A 113 -6.80 -8.44 -9.92
N GLY A 114 -6.55 -8.29 -8.62
CA GLY A 114 -7.36 -7.49 -7.70
C GLY A 114 -8.26 -8.34 -6.80
N ALA A 115 -8.41 -9.64 -7.07
CA ALA A 115 -9.17 -10.57 -6.23
C ALA A 115 -8.63 -10.62 -4.79
N GLY A 116 -7.33 -10.39 -4.62
CA GLY A 116 -6.67 -10.38 -3.31
C GLY A 116 -7.03 -9.18 -2.43
N LEU A 117 -7.63 -8.12 -3.01
CA LEU A 117 -7.98 -6.89 -2.29
C LEU A 117 -9.28 -6.98 -1.49
N GLY A 118 -10.01 -8.10 -1.60
CA GLY A 118 -11.29 -8.34 -0.92
C GLY A 118 -11.32 -7.94 0.58
N PRO A 119 -10.26 -8.18 1.38
CA PRO A 119 -10.23 -7.80 2.79
C PRO A 119 -10.28 -6.29 3.06
N LEU A 120 -10.22 -5.41 2.05
CA LEU A 120 -10.38 -3.97 2.21
C LEU A 120 -11.84 -3.51 2.03
N SER A 121 -12.72 -4.42 1.61
CA SER A 121 -14.14 -4.13 1.45
C SER A 121 -14.69 -3.51 2.73
N GLU A 122 -15.56 -2.51 2.59
CA GLU A 122 -16.19 -1.78 3.69
C GLU A 122 -15.23 -0.99 4.61
N SER A 123 -13.96 -0.82 4.24
CA SER A 123 -13.04 0.00 5.04
C SER A 123 -13.51 1.45 5.10
N SER A 124 -13.67 1.97 6.33
CA SER A 124 -13.98 3.38 6.58
C SER A 124 -12.73 4.24 6.81
N ILE A 125 -11.59 3.62 7.12
CA ILE A 125 -10.37 4.31 7.54
C ILE A 125 -9.37 4.51 6.40
N ILE A 126 -9.54 3.83 5.26
CA ILE A 126 -8.60 3.91 4.15
C ILE A 126 -8.65 5.32 3.54
N GLU A 127 -7.50 5.98 3.50
CA GLU A 127 -7.32 7.35 3.01
C GLU A 127 -6.72 7.37 1.60
N GLN A 128 -5.93 6.35 1.24
CA GLN A 128 -5.23 6.27 -0.03
C GLN A 128 -5.15 4.84 -0.57
N ILE A 129 -5.47 4.68 -1.85
CA ILE A 129 -5.26 3.43 -2.59
C ILE A 129 -4.50 3.78 -3.88
N ASP A 130 -3.32 3.21 -4.05
CA ASP A 130 -2.53 3.32 -5.27
C ASP A 130 -2.46 1.98 -6.01
N LEU A 131 -3.16 1.93 -7.14
CA LEU A 131 -3.19 0.80 -8.05
C LEU A 131 -2.31 1.03 -9.29
N SER A 132 -1.43 2.03 -9.32
CA SER A 132 -0.65 2.38 -10.51
C SER A 132 0.39 1.32 -10.88
N LEU A 133 0.73 0.37 -9.99
CA LEU A 133 1.67 -0.76 -10.12
C LEU A 133 3.10 -0.43 -10.60
N VAL A 134 3.37 0.80 -10.95
CA VAL A 134 4.70 1.32 -11.32
C VAL A 134 5.31 2.06 -10.14
N GLY A 135 6.64 2.09 -10.09
CA GLY A 135 7.35 2.94 -9.13
C GLY A 135 7.15 4.42 -9.44
N ASP A 136 7.47 5.28 -8.48
CA ASP A 136 7.52 6.72 -8.69
C ASP A 136 8.44 7.02 -9.89
N HIS A 137 7.93 7.79 -10.86
CA HIS A 137 8.63 8.15 -12.11
C HIS A 137 8.89 7.00 -13.10
N GLU A 138 8.34 5.81 -12.87
CA GLU A 138 8.41 4.74 -13.86
C GLU A 138 7.21 4.79 -14.80
N HIS A 139 7.47 4.74 -16.10
CA HIS A 139 6.42 4.49 -17.09
C HIS A 139 6.29 2.99 -17.34
N TYR A 140 5.07 2.54 -17.60
CA TYR A 140 4.84 1.20 -18.12
C TYR A 140 5.69 1.01 -19.38
N ARG A 141 6.49 -0.07 -19.40
CA ARG A 141 7.04 -0.55 -20.68
C ARG A 141 5.86 -0.85 -21.58
N SER A 142 5.82 -0.27 -22.78
CA SER A 142 4.65 -0.26 -23.68
C SER A 142 4.04 -1.63 -23.99
N ASN A 143 4.75 -2.73 -23.71
CA ASN A 143 4.29 -4.10 -23.95
C ASN A 143 3.72 -4.79 -22.70
N PHE A 144 3.68 -4.12 -21.55
CA PHE A 144 3.21 -4.71 -20.29
C PHE A 144 1.77 -4.29 -19.99
N ARG A 145 0.85 -5.25 -20.01
CA ARG A 145 -0.52 -5.07 -19.52
C ARG A 145 -0.66 -5.78 -18.16
N PRO A 146 -0.82 -5.04 -17.05
CA PRO A 146 -0.97 -5.66 -15.74
C PRO A 146 -2.24 -6.50 -15.64
N LEU A 147 -2.19 -7.60 -14.87
CA LEU A 147 -3.32 -8.51 -14.73
C LEU A 147 -4.56 -7.85 -14.11
N ILE A 148 -4.36 -6.87 -13.22
CA ILE A 148 -5.45 -6.07 -12.62
C ILE A 148 -6.29 -5.35 -13.68
N SER A 149 -5.75 -5.17 -14.89
CA SER A 149 -6.39 -4.48 -16.01
C SER A 149 -7.16 -5.39 -16.96
N CYS A 150 -7.17 -6.70 -16.71
CA CYS A 150 -7.91 -7.64 -17.53
C CYS A 150 -9.41 -7.63 -17.19
N ARG A 151 -9.73 -7.68 -15.89
CA ARG A 151 -11.12 -7.76 -15.38
C ARG A 151 -11.34 -6.93 -14.11
N PRO A 152 -11.13 -5.61 -14.17
CA PRO A 152 -11.30 -4.74 -13.00
C PRO A 152 -12.73 -4.72 -12.47
N GLN A 153 -13.73 -4.97 -13.33
CA GLN A 153 -15.14 -5.07 -12.96
C GLN A 153 -15.44 -6.23 -12.01
N ASP A 154 -14.67 -7.33 -12.11
CA ASP A 154 -14.98 -8.56 -11.39
C ASP A 154 -14.48 -8.50 -9.94
N HIS A 155 -13.44 -7.72 -9.67
CA HIS A 155 -12.74 -7.72 -8.38
C HIS A 155 -12.56 -6.34 -7.79
N VAL A 156 -12.00 -5.38 -8.53
CA VAL A 156 -11.62 -4.08 -7.95
C VAL A 156 -12.80 -3.14 -7.79
N LEU A 157 -13.70 -3.06 -8.78
CA LEU A 157 -14.84 -2.15 -8.72
C LEU A 157 -15.78 -2.44 -7.54
N PRO A 158 -16.18 -3.70 -7.26
CA PRO A 158 -17.04 -4.00 -6.12
C PRO A 158 -16.41 -3.58 -4.78
N ILE A 159 -15.09 -3.74 -4.63
CA ILE A 159 -14.36 -3.35 -3.42
C ILE A 159 -14.40 -1.82 -3.25
N LEU A 160 -14.07 -1.07 -4.30
CA LEU A 160 -14.12 0.39 -4.27
C LEU A 160 -15.55 0.90 -4.00
N ASP A 161 -16.56 0.28 -4.59
CA ASP A 161 -17.96 0.63 -4.37
C ASP A 161 -18.35 0.42 -2.90
N SER A 162 -17.96 -0.70 -2.30
CA SER A 162 -18.21 -0.95 -0.87
C SER A 162 -17.54 0.09 0.05
N ILE A 163 -16.37 0.60 -0.34
CA ILE A 163 -15.64 1.64 0.40
C ILE A 163 -16.37 3.00 0.23
N PHE A 164 -16.86 3.31 -0.97
CA PHE A 164 -17.54 4.58 -1.24
C PHE A 164 -18.92 4.67 -0.57
N GLU A 165 -19.62 3.53 -0.49
CA GLU A 165 -20.93 3.44 0.15
C GLU A 165 -20.85 3.48 1.69
N ARG A 166 -19.63 3.35 2.25
CA ARG A 166 -19.43 3.38 3.70
C ARG A 166 -19.59 4.79 4.23
N GLU A 167 -20.49 4.95 5.20
CA GLU A 167 -20.62 6.20 5.94
C GLU A 167 -19.29 6.55 6.65
N GLY A 168 -18.86 7.81 6.51
CA GLY A 168 -17.58 8.27 7.07
C GLY A 168 -16.35 7.76 6.32
N CYS A 169 -16.49 7.36 5.05
CA CYS A 169 -15.36 7.00 4.19
C CYS A 169 -14.23 8.03 4.26
N SER A 170 -13.02 7.60 4.63
CA SER A 170 -11.85 8.48 4.76
C SER A 170 -11.07 8.66 3.46
N LEU A 171 -11.52 8.06 2.35
CA LEU A 171 -10.75 8.00 1.10
C LEU A 171 -10.56 9.41 0.51
N ARG A 172 -9.30 9.77 0.32
CA ARG A 172 -8.86 11.08 -0.20
C ARG A 172 -8.08 10.97 -1.49
N ASN A 173 -7.47 9.82 -1.76
CA ASN A 173 -6.66 9.64 -2.96
C ASN A 173 -6.81 8.23 -3.54
N LEU A 174 -7.08 8.17 -4.84
CA LEU A 174 -7.20 6.93 -5.58
C LEU A 174 -6.43 7.08 -6.90
N ARG A 175 -5.41 6.24 -7.10
CA ARG A 175 -4.69 6.15 -8.38
C ARG A 175 -5.01 4.85 -9.07
N PHE A 176 -5.24 4.93 -10.37
CA PHE A 176 -5.54 3.77 -11.21
C PHE A 176 -4.38 3.47 -12.17
N PRO A 177 -4.28 2.23 -12.68
CA PRO A 177 -3.41 1.93 -13.81
C PRO A 177 -3.75 2.80 -15.01
N SER A 178 -2.74 3.35 -15.70
CA SER A 178 -2.95 4.20 -16.89
C SER A 178 -3.70 3.49 -18.03
N VAL A 179 -3.62 2.16 -18.08
CA VAL A 179 -4.30 1.34 -19.09
C VAL A 179 -5.82 1.24 -18.89
N TRP A 180 -6.37 1.71 -17.76
CA TRP A 180 -7.82 1.71 -17.51
C TRP A 180 -8.55 2.81 -18.27
N TRP A 181 -7.83 3.86 -18.70
CA TRP A 181 -8.43 5.06 -19.26
C TRP A 181 -8.91 4.93 -20.71
N THR A 182 -8.49 3.90 -21.44
CA THR A 182 -8.78 3.76 -22.89
C THR A 182 -10.15 3.15 -23.21
N GLY A 183 -11.01 2.89 -22.22
CA GLY A 183 -12.19 2.04 -22.41
C GLY A 183 -13.56 2.55 -21.97
N GLY A 184 -13.70 3.77 -21.47
CA GLY A 184 -14.99 4.36 -20.99
C GLY A 184 -15.66 3.66 -19.79
N ARG A 185 -15.28 2.41 -19.49
CA ARG A 185 -15.85 1.54 -18.44
C ARG A 185 -15.69 2.06 -17.01
N PHE A 186 -14.92 3.13 -16.81
CA PHE A 186 -14.65 3.71 -15.50
C PHE A 186 -15.33 5.04 -15.27
N GLU A 187 -16.02 5.61 -16.26
CA GLU A 187 -16.67 6.91 -16.12
C GLU A 187 -17.65 6.95 -14.93
N GLN A 188 -18.43 5.88 -14.74
CA GLN A 188 -19.36 5.78 -13.61
C GLN A 188 -18.63 5.73 -12.26
N LEU A 189 -17.50 5.01 -12.17
CA LEU A 189 -16.68 4.96 -10.96
C LEU A 189 -16.07 6.32 -10.66
N LEU A 190 -15.48 6.98 -11.67
CA LEU A 190 -14.86 8.29 -11.52
C LEU A 190 -15.88 9.37 -11.14
N ARG A 191 -17.10 9.29 -11.68
CA ARG A 191 -18.18 10.19 -11.29
C ARG A 191 -18.52 10.01 -9.81
N ARG A 192 -18.73 8.77 -9.34
CA ARG A 192 -18.99 8.47 -7.92
C ARG A 192 -17.85 8.93 -7.02
N TYR A 193 -16.60 8.67 -7.42
CA TYR A 193 -15.43 9.11 -6.67
C TYR A 193 -15.32 10.64 -6.61
N SER A 194 -15.62 11.34 -7.72
CA SER A 194 -15.64 12.81 -7.76
C SER A 194 -16.75 13.40 -6.88
N GLU A 195 -17.93 12.76 -6.86
CA GLU A 195 -19.04 13.11 -5.96
C GLU A 195 -18.64 12.93 -4.50
N LEU A 196 -17.98 11.82 -4.15
CA LEU A 196 -17.45 11.55 -2.81
C LEU A 196 -16.48 12.66 -2.36
N LEU A 197 -15.50 13.03 -3.20
CA LEU A 197 -14.55 14.11 -2.89
C LEU A 197 -15.23 15.48 -2.74
N THR A 198 -16.30 15.73 -3.50
CA THR A 198 -17.08 16.97 -3.39
C THR A 198 -17.88 17.01 -2.09
N ASN A 199 -18.49 15.89 -1.70
CA ASN A 199 -19.25 15.76 -0.47
C ASN A 199 -18.37 15.91 0.78
N HIS A 200 -17.08 15.62 0.69
CA HIS A 200 -16.11 15.89 1.77
C HIS A 200 -15.90 17.39 2.04
N GLY A 201 -16.42 18.30 1.21
CA GLY A 201 -16.32 19.74 1.44
C GLY A 201 -14.87 20.23 1.49
N VAL A 202 -14.01 19.64 0.65
CA VAL A 202 -12.57 19.87 0.68
C VAL A 202 -12.25 21.32 0.26
N SER A 203 -11.40 22.00 1.03
CA SER A 203 -10.89 23.33 0.69
C SER A 203 -9.36 23.33 0.53
N CYS A 204 -8.86 24.30 -0.23
CA CYS A 204 -7.44 24.56 -0.36
C CYS A 204 -6.85 24.95 1.00
N LEU A 205 -5.81 24.23 1.45
CA LEU A 205 -5.19 24.47 2.75
C LEU A 205 -4.62 25.90 2.91
N LYS A 206 -4.22 26.55 1.81
CA LYS A 206 -3.57 27.86 1.84
C LYS A 206 -4.53 29.05 1.76
N CYS A 207 -5.53 28.98 0.88
CA CYS A 207 -6.46 30.10 0.64
C CYS A 207 -7.90 29.81 1.08
N ASN A 208 -8.16 28.62 1.60
CA ASN A 208 -9.48 28.16 2.07
C ASN A 208 -10.60 28.21 1.02
N VAL A 209 -10.25 28.27 -0.28
CA VAL A 209 -11.22 28.17 -1.37
C VAL A 209 -11.67 26.72 -1.53
N ASN A 210 -12.97 26.49 -1.73
CA ASN A 210 -13.54 25.17 -1.98
C ASN A 210 -12.94 24.54 -3.25
N LEU A 211 -12.75 23.22 -3.20
CA LEU A 211 -12.20 22.44 -4.30
C LEU A 211 -13.24 21.42 -4.79
N PRO A 212 -13.30 21.15 -6.11
CA PRO A 212 -12.57 21.87 -7.16
C PRO A 212 -13.22 23.24 -7.38
N PRO A 213 -12.54 24.21 -8.02
CA PRO A 213 -13.18 25.47 -8.43
C PRO A 213 -14.38 25.21 -9.35
N GLU A 214 -15.31 26.18 -9.45
CA GLU A 214 -16.45 26.08 -10.37
C GLU A 214 -15.98 25.75 -11.80
N ASN A 215 -16.64 24.78 -12.43
CA ASN A 215 -16.33 24.26 -13.77
C ASN A 215 -15.03 23.44 -13.89
N GLU A 216 -14.40 23.06 -12.77
CA GLU A 216 -13.24 22.17 -12.78
C GLU A 216 -13.59 20.77 -12.24
N SER A 217 -12.90 19.75 -12.75
CA SER A 217 -13.04 18.36 -12.31
C SER A 217 -11.99 17.97 -11.28
N TRP A 218 -12.34 17.09 -10.33
CA TRP A 218 -11.37 16.44 -9.44
C TRP A 218 -10.39 15.55 -10.20
N ILE A 219 -10.85 14.91 -11.27
CA ILE A 219 -10.09 13.95 -12.07
C ILE A 219 -9.88 14.52 -13.47
N ASP A 220 -8.66 14.50 -14.01
CA ASP A 220 -8.38 14.92 -15.39
C ASP A 220 -8.83 13.88 -16.43
N SER A 221 -8.68 14.20 -17.72
CA SER A 221 -8.99 13.29 -18.83
C SER A 221 -8.09 12.05 -18.88
N SER A 222 -6.94 12.09 -18.21
CA SER A 222 -6.00 10.99 -18.04
C SER A 222 -6.25 10.22 -16.75
N GLY A 223 -7.30 10.57 -16.01
CA GLY A 223 -7.71 9.90 -14.79
C GLY A 223 -6.83 10.19 -13.55
N ASN A 224 -5.96 11.20 -13.62
CA ASN A 224 -5.21 11.64 -12.46
C ASN A 224 -6.07 12.55 -11.58
N GLN A 225 -5.94 12.36 -10.27
CA GLN A 225 -6.59 13.24 -9.31
C GLN A 225 -5.81 14.55 -9.15
N LYS A 226 -6.53 15.66 -9.31
CA LYS A 226 -6.05 17.02 -9.12
C LYS A 226 -6.17 17.45 -7.66
N TYR A 227 -5.49 18.56 -7.36
CA TYR A 227 -5.63 19.31 -6.10
C TYR A 227 -5.27 18.55 -4.82
N THR A 228 -4.74 17.33 -4.88
CA THR A 228 -4.43 16.52 -3.70
C THR A 228 -2.98 16.09 -3.77
N CYS A 229 -2.19 16.45 -2.77
CA CYS A 229 -0.80 16.01 -2.70
C CYS A 229 -0.77 14.51 -2.40
N TYR A 230 -0.18 13.72 -3.30
CA TYR A 230 -0.06 12.27 -3.16
C TYR A 230 0.60 11.81 -1.84
N LYS A 231 1.59 12.55 -1.31
CA LYS A 231 2.34 12.15 -0.12
C LYS A 231 1.63 12.47 1.21
N CYS A 232 1.09 13.69 1.35
CA CYS A 232 0.46 14.14 2.61
C CYS A 232 -1.07 14.20 2.59
N LEU A 233 -1.69 13.95 1.43
CA LEU A 233 -3.14 14.00 1.22
C LEU A 233 -3.78 15.36 1.53
N LYS A 234 -2.97 16.43 1.62
CA LYS A 234 -3.44 17.81 1.76
C LYS A 234 -3.86 18.36 0.40
N HIS A 235 -4.82 19.27 0.42
CA HIS A 235 -5.42 19.79 -0.79
C HIS A 235 -4.99 21.23 -1.09
N TYR A 236 -4.71 21.54 -2.36
CA TYR A 236 -4.20 22.83 -2.81
C TYR A 236 -4.84 23.21 -4.14
N CYS A 237 -5.27 24.47 -4.29
CA CYS A 237 -5.70 24.99 -5.58
C CYS A 237 -4.48 25.35 -6.46
N ARG A 238 -4.69 25.40 -7.79
CA ARG A 238 -3.65 25.76 -8.77
C ARG A 238 -2.99 27.12 -8.52
N LYS A 239 -3.73 28.09 -7.98
CA LYS A 239 -3.20 29.43 -7.67
C LYS A 239 -2.22 29.42 -6.49
N CYS A 240 -2.29 28.40 -5.65
CA CYS A 240 -1.47 28.26 -4.45
C CYS A 240 -0.29 27.29 -4.62
N THR A 241 -0.21 26.58 -5.74
CA THR A 241 1.04 25.95 -6.22
C THR A 241 1.96 27.00 -6.79
N ARG A 242 3.27 26.92 -6.51
CA ARG A 242 4.22 27.99 -6.83
C ARG A 242 4.30 28.20 -8.35
N PRO A 243 4.23 29.44 -8.83
CA PRO A 243 4.34 29.75 -10.27
C PRO A 243 5.74 29.48 -10.84
N ASP A 244 6.76 29.24 -10.02
CA ASP A 244 8.10 28.93 -10.53
C ASP A 244 8.22 27.48 -11.07
N ASP A 245 7.20 26.65 -10.89
CA ASP A 245 7.11 25.27 -11.43
C ASP A 245 6.46 25.21 -12.84
N ILE A 246 6.28 26.33 -13.54
CA ILE A 246 5.60 26.38 -14.86
C ILE A 246 6.40 25.68 -15.99
N TYR A 247 7.65 25.28 -15.75
CA TYR A 247 8.45 24.47 -16.69
C TYR A 247 8.38 22.95 -16.43
N VAL A 248 7.23 22.44 -16.05
CA VAL A 248 6.96 21.00 -16.12
C VAL A 248 6.06 20.78 -17.33
N ASP A 249 6.44 19.87 -18.24
CA ASP A 249 5.73 19.55 -19.49
C ASP A 249 4.27 19.08 -19.31
N ASP A 250 3.80 18.99 -18.07
CA ASP A 250 2.43 18.63 -17.71
C ASP A 250 1.79 19.68 -16.78
N PRO A 251 0.96 20.59 -17.30
CA PRO A 251 0.30 21.66 -16.53
C PRO A 251 -0.78 21.14 -15.56
N TYR A 252 -1.01 19.82 -15.49
CA TYR A 252 -2.09 19.22 -14.70
C TYR A 252 -1.62 18.60 -13.37
N MET A 253 -0.31 18.46 -13.16
CA MET A 253 0.26 17.97 -11.90
C MET A 253 0.51 19.12 -10.92
N LEU A 254 0.27 18.91 -9.61
CA LEU A 254 0.72 19.85 -8.58
C LEU A 254 2.26 19.88 -8.60
N GLY A 255 2.89 20.87 -9.24
CA GLY A 255 4.35 20.89 -9.42
C GLY A 255 5.15 20.68 -8.14
N TYR A 256 4.62 21.16 -7.00
CA TYR A 256 5.25 21.06 -5.69
C TYR A 256 4.23 21.14 -4.55
N CYS A 257 4.45 20.36 -3.50
CA CYS A 257 3.70 20.48 -2.24
C CYS A 257 4.61 21.09 -1.16
N ASP A 258 4.30 22.32 -0.76
CA ASP A 258 5.04 23.07 0.27
C ASP A 258 5.14 22.31 1.61
N HIS A 259 4.14 21.50 1.95
CA HIS A 259 4.17 20.73 3.20
C HIS A 259 5.07 19.49 3.12
N CYS A 260 5.19 18.90 1.92
CA CYS A 260 6.00 17.72 1.71
C CYS A 260 7.43 18.03 1.29
N GLU A 261 7.69 19.30 0.93
CA GLU A 261 8.88 19.82 0.26
C GLU A 261 9.31 18.99 -0.97
N LYS A 262 8.33 18.38 -1.66
CA LYS A 262 8.56 17.47 -2.79
C LYS A 262 7.61 17.78 -3.94
N ARG A 263 8.06 17.48 -5.17
CA ARG A 263 7.20 17.47 -6.36
C ARG A 263 6.04 16.50 -6.14
N VAL A 264 4.83 16.90 -6.52
CA VAL A 264 3.68 15.98 -6.48
C VAL A 264 3.75 15.17 -7.76
N VAL A 265 4.09 13.90 -7.61
CA VAL A 265 4.11 12.92 -8.70
C VAL A 265 2.72 12.37 -8.90
#